data_AF-A0A199V0W7-F1
#
_entry.id   AF-A0A199V0W7-F1
#
_cell.length_a   1.000
_cell.length_b   1.000
_cell.length_c   1.000
_cell.angle_alpha   90.00
_cell.angle_beta   90.00
_cell.angle_gamma   90.00
#
_symmetry.space_group_name_H-M   'P 1'
#
loop_
_entity.id
_entity.type
_entity.pdbx_description
1 polymer ?
#
loop_
_entity_poly.entity_id
_entity_poly.type
_entity_poly.pdbx_seq_one_letter_code
_entity_poly.pdbx_strand_id
1 'polypeptide(L)'
;MAYAVCESWELLQVLGKGRRKMAQLPIPARIDGFVYRKAPVWGRSVVVEAFLDPLCPDSRDSWPPLKQAISYYSSAHVAVVAHPFPLP
;
A
#
# COMPACT_ATOMS: atom_id res chain seq x y z
N MET A 1 -20.63 -5.64 4.88
CA MET A 1 -20.05 -4.44 5.54
C MET A 1 -19.04 -4.94 6.55
N ALA A 2 -17.76 -4.90 6.23
CA ALA A 2 -16.69 -5.23 7.18
C ALA A 2 -15.71 -4.06 7.20
N TYR A 3 -15.76 -3.31 8.27
CA TYR A 3 -14.86 -2.23 8.62
C TYR A 3 -13.68 -2.87 9.35
N ALA A 4 -12.50 -2.85 8.74
CA ALA A 4 -11.24 -3.12 9.46
C ALA A 4 -10.66 -1.77 9.87
N VAL A 5 -11.23 -1.19 10.93
CA VAL A 5 -10.59 -0.14 11.69
C VAL A 5 -9.54 -0.83 12.56
N CYS A 6 -8.27 -0.81 12.15
CA CYS A 6 -7.16 -1.17 13.03
C CYS A 6 -6.77 0.06 13.85
N GLU A 7 -7.71 0.55 14.67
CA GLU A 7 -7.37 1.33 15.85
C GLU A 7 -7.02 0.34 16.95
N SER A 8 -5.73 0.26 17.27
CA SER A 8 -5.31 -0.29 18.56
C SER A 8 -4.12 0.54 19.03
N TRP A 9 -4.46 1.69 19.57
CA TRP A 9 -3.64 2.39 20.53
C TRP A 9 -3.70 1.60 21.85
N GLU A 10 -2.51 1.24 22.33
CA GLU A 10 -2.18 0.70 23.66
C GLU A 10 -2.52 -0.76 23.99
N LEU A 11 -1.46 -1.58 24.18
CA LEU A 11 -1.09 -2.21 25.46
C LEU A 11 -0.30 -3.52 25.23
N LEU A 12 1.01 -3.38 25.03
CA LEU A 12 2.02 -3.99 25.91
C LEU A 12 3.40 -3.52 25.43
N GLN A 13 3.88 -2.42 26.02
CA GLN A 13 5.30 -2.07 25.95
C GLN A 13 6.06 -3.02 26.89
N VAL A 14 6.37 -4.23 26.43
CA VAL A 14 7.39 -5.05 27.08
C VAL A 14 8.74 -4.41 26.81
N LEU A 15 9.31 -3.86 27.87
CA LEU A 15 10.68 -3.39 28.03
C LEU A 15 11.68 -4.17 27.17
N GLY A 16 12.10 -3.55 26.08
CA GLY A 16 13.31 -3.91 25.35
C GLY A 16 13.87 -2.64 24.74
N LYS A 17 15.09 -2.25 25.11
CA LYS A 17 15.89 -1.20 24.46
C LYS A 17 16.21 -1.61 23.00
N GLY A 18 15.20 -1.64 22.14
CA GLY A 18 15.33 -1.81 20.71
C GLY A 18 15.16 -0.46 20.06
N ARG A 19 16.20 0.06 19.39
CA ARG A 19 16.04 1.20 18.48
C ARG A 19 14.93 0.83 17.49
N ARG A 20 13.83 1.59 17.45
CA ARG A 20 12.82 1.49 16.38
C ARG A 20 13.54 1.80 15.07
N LYS A 21 13.93 0.76 14.33
CA LYS A 21 14.28 0.94 12.92
C LYS A 21 12.96 1.25 12.23
N MET A 22 12.74 2.53 11.94
CA MET A 22 11.77 2.93 10.95
C MET A 22 12.22 2.29 9.65
N ALA A 23 11.59 1.19 9.26
CA ALA A 23 11.84 0.54 7.97
C ALA A 23 11.21 1.41 6.89
N GLN A 24 11.77 2.59 6.67
CA GLN A 24 11.53 3.32 5.44
C GLN A 24 12.31 2.59 4.36
N LEU A 25 11.57 1.91 3.49
CA LEU A 25 12.13 1.39 2.25
C LEU A 25 12.66 2.59 1.45
N PRO A 26 13.90 2.52 0.93
CA PRO A 26 14.42 3.57 0.07
C PRO A 26 13.49 3.73 -1.13
N ILE A 27 13.23 4.97 -1.52
CA ILE A 27 12.40 5.24 -2.69
C ILE A 27 13.06 4.55 -3.90
N PRO A 28 12.37 3.62 -4.56
CA PRO A 28 12.97 2.86 -5.64
C PRO A 28 13.30 3.78 -6.81
N ALA A 29 14.49 3.61 -7.40
CA ALA A 29 14.97 4.45 -8.50
C ALA A 29 14.12 4.27 -9.78
N ARG A 30 13.38 3.17 -9.88
CA ARG A 30 12.41 2.89 -10.94
C ARG A 30 11.20 2.18 -10.35
N ILE A 31 10.03 2.44 -10.93
CA ILE A 31 8.79 1.77 -10.57
C ILE A 31 8.80 0.37 -11.19
N ASP A 32 8.80 -0.66 -10.36
CA ASP A 32 8.85 -2.08 -10.74
C ASP A 32 7.47 -2.73 -10.69
N GLY A 33 6.49 -2.16 -11.40
CA GLY A 33 5.13 -2.68 -11.43
C GLY A 33 4.23 -1.98 -12.44
N PHE A 34 2.96 -2.38 -12.47
CA PHE A 34 1.95 -1.75 -13.32
C PHE A 34 1.36 -0.52 -12.64
N VAL A 35 1.52 0.64 -13.28
CA VAL A 35 0.90 1.89 -12.82
C VAL A 35 -0.57 1.91 -13.18
N TYR A 36 -1.45 2.03 -12.19
CA TYR A 36 -2.87 2.19 -12.42
C TYR A 36 -3.23 3.67 -12.70
N ARG A 37 -3.86 3.92 -13.86
CA ARG A 37 -4.32 5.22 -14.39
C ARG A 37 -3.22 6.21 -14.78
N LYS A 38 -2.44 6.73 -13.84
CA LYS A 38 -1.49 7.82 -14.09
C LYS A 38 -0.20 7.62 -13.31
N ALA A 39 0.93 7.90 -13.97
CA ALA A 39 2.24 7.88 -13.35
C ALA A 39 2.31 8.86 -12.17
N PRO A 40 2.93 8.45 -11.05
CA PRO A 40 3.12 9.34 -9.91
C PRO A 40 4.00 10.52 -10.29
N VAL A 41 3.68 11.68 -9.72
CA VAL A 41 4.58 12.84 -9.73
C VAL A 41 5.35 12.79 -8.42
N TRP A 42 6.61 12.38 -8.49
CA TRP A 42 7.50 12.29 -7.34
C TRP A 42 7.47 13.58 -6.52
N GLY A 43 7.22 13.45 -5.22
CA GLY A 43 7.15 14.57 -4.27
C GLY A 43 5.82 15.33 -4.23
N ARG A 44 4.83 15.00 -5.06
CA ARG A 44 3.48 15.62 -5.02
C ARG A 44 2.35 14.62 -4.80
N SER A 45 2.54 13.38 -5.23
CA SER A 45 1.56 12.31 -5.05
C SER A 45 2.06 11.29 -4.03
N VAL A 46 1.14 10.78 -3.20
CA VAL A 46 1.36 9.58 -2.39
C VAL A 46 1.35 8.38 -3.33
N VAL A 47 2.43 7.59 -3.29
CA VAL A 47 2.55 6.35 -4.06
C VAL A 47 2.17 5.19 -3.15
N VAL A 48 1.18 4.41 -3.57
CA VAL A 48 0.77 3.18 -2.88
C VAL A 48 1.29 2.01 -3.71
N GLU A 49 2.27 1.30 -3.17
CA GLU A 49 2.79 0.06 -3.75
C GLU A 49 1.94 -1.11 -3.24
N ALA A 50 1.24 -1.78 -4.16
CA ALA A 50 0.32 -2.87 -3.88
C ALA A 50 0.89 -4.18 -4.42
N PHE A 51 1.37 -5.05 -3.54
CA PHE A 51 1.80 -6.40 -3.88
C PHE A 51 0.59 -7.33 -3.87
N LEU A 52 0.20 -7.86 -5.03
CA LEU A 52 -1.04 -8.61 -5.19
C LEU A 52 -0.78 -10.00 -5.75
N ASP A 53 -1.27 -11.04 -5.09
CA ASP A 53 -1.35 -12.38 -5.68
C ASP A 53 -2.70 -12.54 -6.40
N PRO A 54 -2.74 -12.82 -7.71
CA PRO A 54 -3.99 -13.02 -8.46
C PRO A 54 -4.77 -14.26 -8.03
N LEU A 55 -4.15 -15.24 -7.37
CA LEU A 55 -4.79 -16.47 -6.90
C LEU A 55 -5.38 -16.33 -5.49
N CYS A 56 -4.79 -15.49 -4.66
CA CYS A 56 -5.26 -15.20 -3.30
C CYS A 56 -6.59 -14.42 -3.33
N PRO A 57 -7.69 -14.96 -2.76
CA PRO A 57 -8.98 -14.28 -2.71
C PRO A 57 -8.92 -12.93 -1.99
N ASP A 58 -8.20 -12.84 -0.87
CA ASP A 58 -8.09 -11.59 -0.09
C ASP A 58 -7.35 -10.50 -0.86
N SER A 59 -6.29 -10.86 -1.57
CA SER A 59 -5.55 -9.94 -2.44
C SER A 59 -6.45 -9.43 -3.57
N ARG A 60 -7.21 -10.32 -4.21
CA ARG A 60 -8.18 -9.94 -5.25
C ARG A 60 -9.27 -9.01 -4.70
N ASP A 61 -9.82 -9.33 -3.53
CA ASP A 61 -10.94 -8.60 -2.94
C ASP A 61 -10.52 -7.24 -2.36
N SER A 62 -9.22 -7.01 -2.16
CA SER A 62 -8.65 -5.69 -1.84
C SER A 62 -8.64 -4.70 -3.03
N TRP A 63 -8.77 -5.20 -4.26
CA TRP A 63 -8.66 -4.35 -5.46
C TRP A 63 -9.84 -3.37 -5.65
N PRO A 64 -11.12 -3.76 -5.46
CA PRO A 64 -12.24 -2.83 -5.52
C PRO A 64 -12.15 -1.63 -4.55
N PRO A 65 -11.90 -1.80 -3.24
CA PRO A 65 -11.78 -0.66 -2.33
C PRO A 65 -10.55 0.21 -2.63
N LEU A 66 -9.45 -0.37 -3.12
CA LEU A 66 -8.29 0.40 -3.55
C LEU A 66 -8.64 1.34 -4.73
N LYS A 67 -9.40 0.85 -5.71
CA LYS A 67 -9.92 1.70 -6.81
C LYS A 67 -10.85 2.80 -6.30
N GLN A 68 -11.68 2.51 -5.29
CA GLN A 68 -12.55 3.51 -4.68
C GLN A 68 -11.74 4.62 -4.00
N ALA A 69 -10.68 4.27 -3.26
CA ALA A 69 -9.79 5.23 -2.62
C ALA A 69 -9.11 6.16 -3.66
N ILE A 70 -8.64 5.62 -4.78
CA ILE A 70 -8.04 6.41 -5.87
C ILE A 70 -9.05 7.37 -6.49
N SER A 71 -10.30 6.92 -6.65
CA SER A 71 -11.37 7.77 -7.16
C SER A 71 -11.75 8.89 -6.19
N TYR A 72 -11.70 8.62 -4.88
CA TYR A 72 -12.03 9.58 -3.83
C TYR A 72 -10.96 10.67 -3.68
N TYR A 73 -9.68 10.29 -3.60
CA TYR A 73 -8.58 11.23 -3.39
C TYR A 73 -8.05 11.91 -4.67
N SER A 74 -8.63 11.60 -5.83
CA SER A 74 -8.16 12.00 -7.16
C SER A 74 -6.80 11.41 -7.53
N SER A 75 -6.68 10.99 -8.79
CA SER A 75 -5.43 10.43 -9.35
C SER A 75 -4.28 11.45 -9.45
N ALA A 76 -4.52 12.71 -9.09
CA ALA A 76 -3.47 13.72 -8.96
C ALA A 76 -2.71 13.61 -7.63
N HIS A 77 -3.36 13.09 -6.57
CA HIS A 77 -2.78 13.01 -5.23
C HIS A 77 -2.37 11.60 -4.85
N VAL A 78 -3.04 10.58 -5.40
CA VAL A 78 -2.74 9.17 -5.12
C VAL A 78 -2.46 8.44 -6.43
N ALA A 79 -1.30 7.79 -6.48
CA ALA A 79 -0.93 6.88 -7.55
C ALA A 79 -0.77 5.47 -6.97
N VAL A 80 -1.24 4.46 -7.69
CA VAL A 80 -1.10 3.07 -7.29
C VAL A 80 -0.20 2.36 -8.28
N VAL A 81 0.79 1.66 -7.74
CA VAL A 81 1.66 0.74 -8.48
C VAL A 81 1.30 -0.67 -8.01
N ALA A 82 0.85 -1.52 -8.93
CA ALA A 82 0.52 -2.90 -8.65
C ALA A 82 1.68 -3.82 -9.03
N HIS A 83 2.12 -4.64 -8.09
CA HIS A 83 3.19 -5.61 -8.22
C HIS A 83 2.58 -7.01 -8.11
N PRO A 84 2.15 -7.63 -9.23
CA PRO A 84 1.66 -8.98 -9.19
C PRO A 84 2.80 -9.94 -8.86
N PHE A 85 2.64 -10.77 -7.84
CA PHE A 85 3.59 -11.83 -7.53
C PHE A 85 2.88 -13.19 -7.59
N PRO A 86 3.39 -14.15 -8.38
CA PRO A 86 2.92 -15.51 -8.28
C PRO A 86 3.51 -16.13 -6.99
N LEU A 87 2.64 -16.63 -6.11
CA LEU A 87 3.06 -17.62 -5.13
C LEU A 87 3.25 -18.97 -5.88
N PRO A 88 4.39 -19.66 -5.72
CA PRO A 88 4.63 -20.96 -6.34
C PRO A 88 3.75 -22.08 -5.76
#